data_AF-A0A7K3ZQ32-F1
#
_entry.id   AF-A0A7K3ZQ32-F1
#
_cell.length_a   1.000
_cell.length_b   1.000
_cell.length_c   1.000
_cell.angle_alpha   90.00
_cell.angle_beta   90.00
_cell.angle_gamma   90.00
#
_symmetry.space_group_name_H-M   'P 1'
#
loop_
_entity.id
_entity.type
_entity.pdbx_description
1 polymer ?
#
loop_
_entity_poly.entity_id
_entity_poly.type
_entity_poly.pdbx_seq_one_letter_code
_entity_poly.pdbx_strand_id
1 'polypeptide(L)'
;MVLKQNAFVDELRVEWKKLWNERLNDKVRAEGIAVDDYSSLFIDKGTIIHATRDFKVLNFKEILKQHEVQDAERYIQPNPTVGGWNKFVKDNITKQSPRKKHAADELPVKEKKEKTQLRKSGRGWLHM
;
A
#
# COMPACT_ATOMS: atom_id res chain seq x y z
N MET A 1 21.18 -5.75 -15.94
CA MET A 1 20.90 -4.33 -15.65
C MET A 1 19.75 -4.13 -14.65
N VAL A 2 18.60 -4.83 -14.79
CA VAL A 2 17.42 -4.72 -13.89
C VAL A 2 17.74 -4.93 -12.39
N LEU A 3 18.62 -5.89 -12.03
CA LEU A 3 18.96 -6.15 -10.62
C LEU A 3 19.60 -4.93 -9.92
N LYS A 4 20.39 -4.13 -10.65
CA LYS A 4 21.00 -2.91 -10.11
C LYS A 4 19.94 -1.83 -9.85
N GLN A 5 18.93 -1.76 -10.71
CA GLN A 5 17.84 -0.81 -10.56
C GLN A 5 16.94 -1.15 -9.36
N ASN A 6 16.61 -2.43 -9.17
CA ASN A 6 15.83 -2.85 -8.00
C ASN A 6 16.54 -2.48 -6.69
N ALA A 7 17.84 -2.77 -6.58
CA ALA A 7 18.64 -2.43 -5.40
C ALA A 7 18.63 -0.91 -5.14
N PHE A 8 18.85 -0.11 -6.19
CA PHE A 8 18.82 1.34 -6.10
C PHE A 8 17.44 1.88 -5.65
N VAL A 9 16.35 1.34 -6.21
CA VAL A 9 14.99 1.74 -5.80
C VAL A 9 14.71 1.34 -4.35
N ASP A 10 15.23 0.22 -3.88
CA ASP A 10 15.07 -0.21 -2.50
C ASP A 10 15.87 0.68 -1.54
N GLU A 11 17.07 1.14 -1.92
CA GLU A 11 17.82 2.18 -1.18
C GLU A 11 17.02 3.49 -1.08
N LEU A 12 16.48 3.97 -2.21
CA LEU A 12 15.59 5.14 -2.23
C LEU A 12 14.36 4.95 -1.35
N ARG A 13 13.79 3.74 -1.28
CA ARG A 13 12.66 3.44 -0.38
C ARG A 13 13.05 3.48 1.09
N VAL A 14 14.25 3.05 1.45
CA VAL A 14 14.73 3.12 2.83
C VAL A 14 14.83 4.59 3.25
N GLU A 15 15.45 5.42 2.42
CA GLU A 15 15.59 6.85 2.66
C GLU A 15 14.22 7.55 2.68
N TRP A 16 13.33 7.19 1.75
CA TRP A 16 11.94 7.68 1.72
C TRP A 16 11.20 7.38 3.02
N LYS A 17 11.29 6.14 3.52
CA LYS A 17 10.67 5.77 4.81
C LYS A 17 11.28 6.54 5.97
N LYS A 18 12.60 6.73 5.95
CA LYS A 18 13.32 7.51 6.97
C LYS A 18 12.80 8.95 7.02
N LEU A 19 12.75 9.63 5.88
CA LEU A 19 12.20 10.98 5.74
C LEU A 19 10.79 11.10 6.37
N TRP A 20 9.87 10.21 5.99
CA TRP A 20 8.51 10.29 6.49
C TRP A 20 8.40 9.96 7.97
N ASN A 21 9.21 9.05 8.49
CA ASN A 21 9.17 8.68 9.91
C ASN A 21 9.77 9.75 10.82
N GLU A 22 10.86 10.39 10.39
CA GLU A 22 11.62 11.33 11.20
C GLU A 22 11.16 12.78 11.05
N ARG A 23 10.31 13.09 10.04
CA ARG A 23 9.85 14.46 9.78
C ARG A 23 9.37 15.19 11.04
N LEU A 24 9.70 16.47 11.13
CA LEU A 24 9.18 17.34 12.17
C LEU A 24 7.76 17.77 11.79
N ASN A 25 6.80 17.60 12.71
CA ASN A 25 5.42 18.01 12.49
C ASN A 25 5.17 19.36 13.18
N ASP A 26 5.11 20.44 12.40
CA ASP A 26 4.68 21.75 12.87
C ASP A 26 3.16 21.77 12.97
N LYS A 27 2.65 21.66 14.20
CA LYS A 27 1.21 21.66 14.48
C LYS A 27 0.53 23.01 14.24
N VAL A 28 1.27 24.11 14.35
CA VAL A 28 0.71 25.47 14.22
C VAL A 28 0.46 25.77 12.75
N ARG A 29 1.41 25.41 11.89
CA ARG A 29 1.32 25.62 10.45
C ARG A 29 0.71 24.43 9.71
N ALA A 30 0.57 23.30 10.40
CA ALA A 30 0.15 22.02 9.83
C ALA A 30 1.05 21.62 8.63
N GLU A 31 2.36 21.75 8.86
CA GLU A 31 3.44 21.46 7.91
C GLU A 31 4.28 20.28 8.45
N GLY A 32 4.77 19.42 7.56
CA GLY A 32 5.86 18.52 7.88
C GLY A 32 7.13 18.94 7.21
N ILE A 33 8.19 18.96 7.99
CA ILE A 33 9.48 19.52 7.62
C ILE A 33 10.53 18.42 7.69
N ALA A 34 11.40 18.34 6.69
CA ALA A 34 12.55 17.44 6.68
C ALA A 34 13.52 17.81 7.82
N VAL A 35 13.88 16.84 8.65
CA VAL A 35 14.77 17.04 9.81
C VAL A 35 16.25 17.02 9.42
N ASP A 36 16.57 16.33 8.33
CA ASP A 36 17.92 16.10 7.84
C ASP A 36 17.96 16.31 6.32
N ASP A 37 19.16 16.26 5.76
CA ASP A 37 19.38 16.26 4.31
C ASP A 37 19.15 14.84 3.76
N TYR A 38 18.33 14.75 2.72
CA TYR A 38 18.02 13.52 2.00
C TYR A 38 18.38 13.69 0.53
N SER A 39 19.69 13.68 0.25
CA SER A 39 20.26 14.00 -1.07
C SER A 39 19.72 13.09 -2.17
N SER A 40 19.50 11.80 -1.89
CA SER A 40 18.97 10.87 -2.90
C SER A 40 17.49 11.14 -3.21
N LEU A 41 16.80 11.89 -2.35
CA LEU A 41 15.42 12.35 -2.56
C LEU A 41 15.35 13.79 -3.08
N PHE A 42 16.50 14.46 -3.26
CA PHE A 42 16.61 15.88 -3.63
C PHE A 42 15.95 16.83 -2.63
N ILE A 43 16.12 16.55 -1.33
CA ILE A 43 15.48 17.31 -0.25
C ILE A 43 16.54 17.77 0.74
N ASP A 44 16.58 19.07 0.97
CA ASP A 44 17.43 19.67 1.98
C ASP A 44 16.71 19.73 3.34
N LYS A 45 17.47 19.78 4.42
CA LYS A 45 16.99 19.99 5.77
C LYS A 45 16.17 21.27 5.86
N GLY A 46 15.03 21.21 6.53
CA GLY A 46 14.10 22.33 6.65
C GLY A 46 13.12 22.46 5.48
N THR A 47 13.22 21.63 4.44
CA THR A 47 12.26 21.60 3.34
C THR A 47 10.89 21.12 3.83
N ILE A 48 9.83 21.83 3.44
CA ILE A 48 8.45 21.39 3.68
C ILE A 48 8.13 20.24 2.72
N ILE A 49 7.77 19.07 3.25
CA ILE A 49 7.48 17.86 2.46
C ILE A 49 5.98 17.52 2.40
N HIS A 50 5.18 18.08 3.32
CA HIS A 50 3.73 18.10 3.23
C HIS A 50 3.18 19.33 3.97
N ALA A 51 2.08 19.89 3.48
CA ALA A 51 1.31 20.92 4.20
C ALA A 51 -0.17 20.76 3.87
N THR A 52 -1.04 21.32 4.72
CA THR A 52 -2.50 21.23 4.53
C THR A 52 -3.04 22.14 3.44
N ARG A 53 -2.36 23.26 3.13
CA ARG A 53 -2.83 24.28 2.20
C ARG A 53 -1.89 24.43 1.01
N ASP A 54 -2.48 24.40 -0.19
CA ASP A 54 -1.86 24.75 -1.47
C ASP A 54 -0.45 24.15 -1.68
N PHE A 55 -0.25 22.91 -1.22
CA PHE A 55 1.03 22.23 -1.27
C PHE A 55 0.94 20.95 -2.09
N LYS A 56 1.85 20.81 -3.06
CA LYS A 56 2.01 19.57 -3.81
C LYS A 56 2.78 18.57 -2.96
N VAL A 57 2.06 17.60 -2.39
CA VAL A 57 2.68 16.55 -1.57
C VAL A 57 3.77 15.83 -2.36
N LEU A 58 4.91 15.62 -1.68
CA LEU A 58 6.04 14.91 -2.24
C LEU A 58 5.61 13.54 -2.78
N ASN A 59 6.01 13.23 -4.02
CA ASN A 59 5.59 12.03 -4.72
C ASN A 59 6.80 11.16 -5.09
N PHE A 60 6.87 9.96 -4.52
CA PHE A 60 7.96 9.02 -4.77
C PHE A 60 8.13 8.70 -6.26
N LYS A 61 7.04 8.69 -7.03
CA LYS A 61 7.06 8.51 -8.49
C LYS A 61 7.91 9.54 -9.21
N GLU A 62 7.81 10.80 -8.78
CA GLU A 62 8.51 11.92 -9.40
C GLU A 62 10.01 11.82 -9.12
N ILE A 63 10.37 11.39 -7.91
CA ILE A 63 11.76 11.10 -7.53
C ILE A 63 12.34 9.98 -8.39
N LEU A 64 11.60 8.87 -8.56
CA LEU A 64 12.04 7.78 -9.44
C LEU A 64 12.24 8.24 -10.89
N LYS A 65 11.36 9.11 -11.40
CA LYS A 65 11.50 9.69 -12.74
C LYS A 65 12.72 10.61 -12.85
N GLN A 66 13.00 11.39 -11.82
CA GLN A 66 14.15 12.30 -11.79
C GLN A 66 15.49 11.54 -11.79
N HIS A 67 15.51 10.34 -11.22
CA HIS A 67 16.63 9.39 -11.34
C HIS A 67 16.61 8.55 -12.63
N GLU A 68 15.74 8.88 -13.58
CA GLU A 68 15.61 8.17 -14.87
C GLU A 68 15.35 6.65 -14.72
N VAL A 69 14.66 6.25 -13.64
CA VAL A 69 14.30 4.86 -13.40
C VAL A 69 13.29 4.41 -14.47
N GLN A 70 13.74 3.52 -15.35
CA GLN A 70 12.90 2.80 -16.31
C GLN A 70 11.72 2.11 -15.62
N ASP A 71 10.53 2.20 -16.23
CA ASP A 71 9.29 1.60 -15.73
C ASP A 71 8.96 1.95 -14.26
N ALA A 72 9.17 3.22 -13.86
CA ALA A 72 8.92 3.71 -12.50
C ALA A 72 7.55 3.30 -11.90
N GLU A 73 6.52 3.17 -12.73
CA GLU A 73 5.17 2.73 -12.32
C GLU A 73 5.18 1.36 -11.63
N ARG A 74 6.08 0.46 -12.03
CA ARG A 74 6.18 -0.89 -11.49
C ARG A 74 6.58 -0.91 -10.02
N TYR A 75 7.26 0.13 -9.55
CA TYR A 75 7.76 0.22 -8.18
C TYR A 75 6.77 0.89 -7.22
N ILE A 76 5.62 1.35 -7.73
CA ILE A 76 4.59 2.02 -6.95
C ILE A 76 3.45 1.05 -6.74
N GLN A 77 2.91 1.03 -5.52
CA GLN A 77 1.73 0.21 -5.25
C GLN A 77 0.53 0.77 -6.03
N PRO A 78 -0.24 -0.08 -6.72
CA PRO A 78 -1.43 0.38 -7.42
C PRO A 78 -2.44 0.97 -6.42
N ASN A 79 -3.29 1.88 -6.90
CA ASN A 79 -4.33 2.49 -6.07
C ASN A 79 -5.19 1.39 -5.41
N PRO A 80 -5.40 1.41 -4.08
CA PRO A 80 -6.15 0.39 -3.36
C PRO A 80 -7.56 0.16 -3.90
N THR A 81 -8.17 1.16 -4.55
CA THR A 81 -9.47 1.06 -5.22
C THR A 81 -9.46 0.12 -6.41
N VAL A 82 -8.32 -0.01 -7.12
CA VAL A 82 -8.14 -0.96 -8.24
C VAL A 82 -8.18 -2.40 -7.72
N GLY A 83 -7.71 -2.61 -6.48
CA GLY A 83 -7.59 -3.92 -5.84
C GLY A 83 -6.53 -4.82 -6.49
N GLY A 84 -6.11 -5.85 -5.76
CA GLY A 84 -5.11 -6.81 -6.26
C GLY A 84 -5.69 -7.79 -7.29
N TRP A 85 -4.84 -8.73 -7.72
CA TRP A 85 -5.18 -9.82 -8.65
C TRP A 85 -6.51 -10.52 -8.33
N ASN A 86 -6.81 -10.76 -7.05
CA ASN A 86 -8.06 -11.39 -6.65
C ASN A 86 -9.32 -10.56 -6.99
N LYS A 87 -9.25 -9.22 -6.89
CA LYS A 87 -10.36 -8.34 -7.28
C LYS A 87 -10.50 -8.33 -8.80
N PHE A 88 -9.37 -8.20 -9.51
CA PHE A 88 -9.34 -8.28 -10.97
C PHE A 88 -9.98 -9.58 -11.51
N VAL A 89 -9.60 -10.73 -10.96
CA VAL A 89 -10.16 -12.04 -11.37
C VAL A 89 -11.66 -12.08 -11.10
N LYS A 90 -12.12 -11.65 -9.93
CA LYS A 90 -13.55 -11.60 -9.61
C LYS A 90 -14.33 -10.73 -10.58
N ASP A 91 -13.81 -9.53 -10.85
CA ASP A 91 -14.53 -8.51 -11.61
C ASP A 91 -14.51 -8.77 -13.12
N ASN A 92 -13.38 -9.24 -13.67
CA ASN A 92 -13.21 -9.39 -15.12
C ASN A 92 -13.34 -10.83 -15.61
N ILE A 93 -13.05 -11.85 -14.80
CA ILE A 93 -13.07 -13.25 -15.24
C ILE A 93 -14.31 -13.95 -14.70
N THR A 94 -14.54 -13.89 -13.38
CA THR A 94 -15.62 -14.66 -12.74
C THR A 94 -17.02 -14.12 -13.06
N LYS A 95 -17.19 -12.79 -13.13
CA LYS A 95 -18.47 -12.16 -13.51
C LYS A 95 -18.85 -12.36 -14.99
N GLN A 96 -17.88 -12.62 -15.85
CA GLN A 96 -18.11 -12.87 -17.29
C GLN A 96 -18.40 -14.34 -17.61
N SER A 97 -18.16 -15.27 -16.66
CA SER A 97 -18.57 -16.65 -16.83
C SER A 97 -20.10 -16.69 -16.94
N PRO A 98 -20.68 -17.15 -18.07
CA PRO A 98 -22.11 -17.35 -18.14
C PRO A 98 -22.46 -18.28 -16.99
N ARG A 99 -23.34 -17.82 -16.08
CA ARG A 99 -23.92 -18.66 -15.04
C ARG A 99 -24.45 -19.89 -15.77
N LYS A 100 -23.70 -21.00 -15.75
CA LYS A 100 -24.29 -22.31 -15.95
C LYS A 100 -25.27 -22.41 -14.79
N LYS A 101 -26.53 -22.14 -15.09
CA LYS A 101 -27.66 -22.55 -14.26
C LYS A 101 -27.57 -24.07 -14.23
N HIS A 102 -26.70 -24.59 -13.38
CA HIS A 102 -26.81 -25.96 -12.95
C HIS A 102 -28.17 -26.03 -12.28
N ALA A 103 -29.06 -26.78 -12.91
CA ALA A 103 -30.32 -27.22 -12.35
C ALA A 103 -30.05 -27.65 -10.91
N ALA A 104 -30.54 -26.85 -9.97
CA ALA A 104 -30.63 -27.21 -8.57
C ALA A 104 -32.06 -27.67 -8.33
N ASP A 105 -32.49 -28.67 -9.09
CA ASP A 105 -33.54 -29.56 -8.66
C ASP A 105 -32.83 -30.85 -8.21
N GLU A 106 -33.18 -31.30 -7.00
CA GLU A 106 -32.72 -32.52 -6.34
C GLU A 106 -31.40 -32.45 -5.55
N LEU A 107 -31.42 -31.78 -4.39
CA LEU A 107 -30.72 -32.28 -3.19
C LEU A 107 -31.51 -31.92 -1.92
N PRO A 108 -31.65 -32.85 -0.95
CA PRO A 108 -32.44 -32.61 0.26
C PRO A 108 -31.76 -31.56 1.14
N VAL A 109 -32.58 -30.71 1.74
CA VAL A 109 -32.23 -29.62 2.66
C VAL A 109 -31.27 -30.14 3.73
N LYS A 110 -29.97 -29.88 3.55
CA LYS A 110 -28.99 -30.05 4.63
C LYS A 110 -29.05 -28.82 5.52
N GLU A 111 -29.40 -29.07 6.78
CA GLU A 111 -29.49 -28.11 7.86
C GLU A 111 -28.31 -27.12 7.86
N LYS A 112 -28.63 -25.84 8.04
CA LYS A 112 -27.66 -24.74 8.13
C LYS A 112 -26.81 -24.96 9.38
N LYS A 113 -25.61 -25.52 9.22
CA LYS A 113 -24.59 -25.45 10.28
C LYS A 113 -24.05 -24.03 10.35
N GLU A 114 -24.38 -23.32 11.42
CA GLU A 114 -23.76 -22.06 11.80
C GLU A 114 -22.24 -22.23 11.83
N LYS A 115 -21.54 -21.54 10.93
CA LYS A 115 -20.09 -21.39 11.01
C LYS A 115 -19.81 -20.16 11.87
N THR A 116 -19.98 -20.29 13.18
CA THR A 116 -19.39 -19.34 14.12
C THR A 116 -17.87 -19.50 14.03
N GLN A 117 -17.21 -18.43 13.63
CA GLN A 117 -15.76 -18.34 13.58
C GLN A 117 -15.23 -18.50 15.01
N LEU A 118 -14.56 -19.62 15.32
CA LEU A 118 -13.91 -19.80 16.61
C LEU A 118 -12.83 -18.71 16.74
N ARG A 119 -13.13 -17.63 17.46
CA ARG A 119 -12.11 -16.65 17.83
C ARG A 119 -11.10 -17.38 18.69
N LYS A 120 -9.87 -17.52 18.19
CA LYS A 120 -8.71 -17.95 18.98
C LYS A 120 -8.49 -16.89 20.06
N SER A 121 -9.17 -17.04 21.20
CA SER A 121 -8.89 -16.24 22.38
C SER A 121 -7.63 -16.80 23.03
N GLY A 122 -6.49 -16.26 22.61
CA GLY A 122 -5.22 -16.47 23.28
C GLY A 122 -5.19 -15.65 24.57
N ARG A 123 -5.81 -16.17 25.62
CA ARG A 123 -5.55 -15.78 27.01
C ARG A 123 -5.52 -17.07 27.81
N GLY A 124 -4.33 -17.67 27.87
CA GLY A 124 -4.05 -18.81 28.73
C GLY A 124 -4.40 -18.44 30.15
N TRP A 125 -5.17 -19.32 30.78
CA TRP A 125 -5.49 -19.28 32.19
C TRP A 125 -4.19 -19.53 32.95
N LEU A 126 -3.48 -18.45 33.32
CA LEU A 126 -2.64 -18.48 34.52
C LEU A 126 -3.60 -18.23 35.69
N HIS A 127 -4.09 -19.33 36.26
CA HIS A 127 -4.63 -19.32 37.61
C HIS A 127 -3.48 -19.16 38.62
N MET A 128 -3.90 -18.60 39.76
CA MET A 128 -3.19 -18.29 41.01
C MET A 128 -2.08 -19.24 41.45
#